data_AF-A0A7Z9ZY68-F1
#
_entry.id   AF-A0A7Z9ZY68-F1
#
_cell.length_a   1.000
_cell.length_b   1.000
_cell.length_c   1.000
_cell.angle_alpha   90.00
_cell.angle_beta   90.00
_cell.angle_gamma   90.00
#
_symmetry.space_group_name_H-M   'P 1'
#
loop_
_entity.id
_entity.type
_entity.pdbx_description
1 polymer ?
#
loop_
_entity_poly.entity_id
_entity_poly.type
_entity_poly.pdbx_seq_one_letter_code
_entity_poly.pdbx_strand_id
1 'polypeptide(L)'
;MLAGAFRWLSRRSRWPFQLASAVLLNNYFLARWIKGVPCLALNCYSCPLASFACPVGLLQHFVIVRQFPLYVLGALGLSGALWGRAPCGWHGPFGAFQDMLHKVPGPKLRVRDRHGWIRYVVLLVLVFVIPWFTLAPWFCKLCPQGTIEAGIPWVFIDPAIRAQIGWLFWLKVGLLLVMMGSAVVVRRPFCRWACPLGAVWSPFNKVSALRLEVDKGRCKGCGLCGEACPMGIVPHKSPNSLSCIRCLRCVRACPTGALKVA
;
A
#
# COMPACT_ATOMS: atom_id res chain seq x y z
N MET A 1 -12.11 21.15 9.19
CA MET A 1 -10.67 21.31 8.83
C MET A 1 -10.18 20.26 7.82
N LEU A 2 -10.41 18.96 8.03
CA LEU A 2 -9.89 17.89 7.15
C LEU A 2 -10.33 18.00 5.67
N ALA A 3 -11.60 18.28 5.39
CA ALA A 3 -12.10 18.42 4.01
C ALA A 3 -11.39 19.54 3.20
N GLY A 4 -10.96 20.62 3.87
CA GLY A 4 -10.19 21.70 3.24
C GLY A 4 -8.79 21.25 2.82
N ALA A 5 -8.10 20.53 3.69
CA ALA A 5 -6.79 19.94 3.40
C ALA A 5 -6.87 18.92 2.25
N PHE A 6 -7.94 18.12 2.18
CA PHE A 6 -8.11 17.15 1.09
C PHE A 6 -8.49 17.78 -0.25
N ARG A 7 -9.29 18.87 -0.24
CA ARG A 7 -9.52 19.68 -1.44
C ARG A 7 -8.21 20.28 -1.95
N TRP A 8 -7.35 20.76 -1.05
CA TRP A 8 -6.01 21.24 -1.40
C TRP A 8 -5.12 20.10 -1.97
N LEU A 9 -5.09 18.93 -1.31
CA LEU A 9 -4.39 17.74 -1.79
C LEU A 9 -4.86 17.28 -3.18
N SER A 10 -6.15 17.35 -3.49
CA SER A 10 -6.67 16.95 -4.81
C SER A 10 -6.06 17.75 -5.97
N ARG A 11 -5.55 18.96 -5.72
CA ARG A 11 -4.94 19.83 -6.72
C ARG A 11 -3.43 19.61 -6.89
N ARG A 12 -2.74 18.99 -5.92
CA ARG A 12 -1.26 18.86 -5.91
C ARG A 12 -0.75 17.49 -6.32
N SER A 13 0.34 17.42 -7.08
CA SER A 13 0.96 16.13 -7.45
C SER A 13 1.30 15.30 -6.21
N ARG A 14 1.16 13.97 -6.31
CA ARG A 14 1.39 13.04 -5.19
C ARG A 14 2.87 12.74 -4.93
N TRP A 15 3.70 12.92 -5.96
CA TRP A 15 5.12 12.57 -5.92
C TRP A 15 5.90 13.28 -4.78
N PRO A 16 5.75 14.59 -4.54
CA PRO A 16 6.42 15.26 -3.41
C PRO A 16 6.05 14.66 -2.05
N PHE A 17 4.79 14.30 -1.85
CA PHE A 17 4.32 13.67 -0.62
C PHE A 17 4.89 12.26 -0.45
N GLN A 18 4.98 11.51 -1.55
CA GLN A 18 5.55 10.16 -1.55
C GLN A 18 7.05 10.19 -1.25
N LEU A 19 7.79 11.15 -1.81
CA LEU A 19 9.20 11.37 -1.49
C LEU A 19 9.40 11.77 -0.03
N ALA A 20 8.67 12.78 0.43
CA ALA A 20 8.75 13.23 1.82
C ALA A 20 8.42 12.08 2.78
N SER A 21 7.40 11.28 2.47
CA SER A 21 7.04 10.09 3.26
C SER A 21 8.15 9.04 3.21
N ALA A 22 8.79 8.80 2.07
CA ALA A 22 9.88 7.84 1.97
C ALA A 22 11.09 8.25 2.83
N VAL A 23 11.42 9.55 2.84
CA VAL A 23 12.49 10.09 3.70
C VAL A 23 12.10 9.98 5.18
N LEU A 24 10.87 10.37 5.54
CA LEU A 24 10.39 10.31 6.93
C LEU A 24 10.28 8.88 7.48
N LEU A 25 9.88 7.92 6.64
CA LEU A 25 9.78 6.52 7.03
C LEU A 25 11.15 5.82 7.11
N ASN A 26 12.18 6.37 6.46
CA ASN A 26 13.53 5.81 6.42
C ASN A 26 14.57 6.81 6.95
N ASN A 27 14.31 7.38 8.13
CA ASN A 27 15.23 8.30 8.80
C ASN A 27 15.78 7.67 10.08
N TYR A 28 17.10 7.48 10.11
CA TYR A 28 17.83 6.92 11.25
C TYR A 28 17.60 7.71 12.55
N PHE A 29 17.55 9.04 12.49
CA PHE A 29 17.36 9.88 13.68
C PHE A 29 15.97 9.69 14.31
N LEU A 30 14.94 9.57 13.48
CA LEU A 30 13.56 9.33 13.94
C LEU A 30 13.38 7.88 14.41
N ALA A 31 14.18 6.93 13.89
CA ALA A 31 14.09 5.52 14.24
C ALA A 31 14.37 5.23 15.72
N ARG A 32 15.11 6.09 16.42
CA ARG A 32 15.35 5.94 17.86
C ARG A 32 14.12 6.26 18.73
N TRP A 33 13.17 7.04 18.20
CA TRP A 33 12.04 7.56 18.97
C TRP A 33 10.69 6.94 18.60
N ILE A 34 10.48 6.60 17.32
CA ILE A 34 9.13 6.29 16.79
C ILE A 34 9.01 4.80 16.36
N LYS A 35 10.03 3.98 16.63
CA LYS A 35 10.07 2.58 16.19
C LYS A 35 8.91 1.71 16.70
N GLY A 36 8.33 2.08 17.85
CA GLY A 36 7.19 1.37 18.45
C GLY A 36 5.84 1.65 17.76
N VAL A 37 5.76 2.67 16.90
CA VAL A 37 4.51 3.05 16.23
C VAL A 37 4.36 2.28 14.91
N PRO A 38 3.21 1.63 14.64
CA PRO A 38 2.97 0.99 13.35
C PRO A 38 2.89 2.03 12.24
N CYS A 39 3.65 1.83 11.17
CA CYS A 39 3.57 2.74 10.03
C CYS A 39 2.20 2.68 9.35
N LEU A 40 1.77 3.85 8.89
CA LEU A 40 0.55 4.03 8.08
C LEU A 40 0.78 3.65 6.61
N ALA A 41 1.84 2.92 6.31
CA ALA A 41 2.18 2.44 5.00
C ALA A 41 2.78 1.04 5.12
N LEU A 42 3.03 0.38 3.99
CA LEU A 42 3.93 -0.77 4.03
C LEU A 42 5.36 -0.19 4.07
N ASN A 43 6.11 -0.48 5.14
CA ASN A 43 7.54 -0.19 5.31
C ASN A 43 8.20 -1.38 6.02
N CYS A 44 9.39 -1.79 5.56
CA CYS A 44 10.07 -2.95 6.14
C CYS A 44 10.82 -2.56 7.42
N TYR A 45 10.42 -3.14 8.56
CA TYR A 45 11.10 -2.94 9.85
C TYR A 45 12.56 -3.43 9.85
N SER A 46 12.91 -4.40 9.00
CA SER A 46 14.28 -4.91 8.87
C SER A 46 15.22 -3.97 8.11
N CYS A 47 14.71 -2.88 7.54
CA CYS A 47 15.55 -1.84 6.96
C CYS A 47 16.29 -1.11 8.10
N PRO A 48 17.61 -0.94 8.03
CA PRO A 48 18.38 -0.28 9.10
C PRO A 48 17.97 1.18 9.32
N LEU A 49 17.36 1.82 8.31
CA LEU A 49 16.88 3.19 8.36
C LEU A 49 15.40 3.32 8.77
N ALA A 50 14.68 2.21 8.95
CA ALA A 50 13.24 2.25 9.21
C ALA A 50 12.89 2.95 10.52
N SER A 51 12.07 4.01 10.43
CA SER A 51 11.67 4.80 11.58
C SER A 51 10.45 4.25 12.32
N PHE A 52 9.72 3.31 11.71
CA PHE A 52 8.44 2.78 12.19
C PHE A 52 8.39 1.25 12.10
N ALA A 53 7.49 0.64 12.87
CA ALA A 53 7.24 -0.80 12.78
C ALA A 53 6.35 -1.16 11.59
N CYS A 54 6.62 -2.30 10.96
CA CYS A 54 5.79 -2.84 9.89
C CYS A 54 4.45 -3.34 10.46
N PRO A 55 3.28 -2.80 10.07
CA PRO A 55 2.00 -3.23 10.63
C PRO A 55 1.69 -4.69 10.34
N VAL A 56 2.07 -5.18 9.15
CA VAL A 56 1.85 -6.59 8.79
C VAL A 56 2.77 -7.51 9.60
N GLY A 57 4.04 -7.12 9.78
CA GLY A 57 4.98 -7.88 10.61
C GLY A 57 4.53 -7.93 12.07
N LEU A 58 4.00 -6.83 12.61
CA LEU A 58 3.40 -6.80 13.95
C LEU A 58 2.19 -7.73 14.05
N LEU A 59 1.28 -7.70 13.08
CA LEU A 59 0.14 -8.64 13.04
C LEU A 59 0.62 -10.09 13.06
N GLN A 60 1.63 -10.44 12.25
CA GLN A 60 2.19 -11.80 12.26
C GLN A 60 2.85 -12.15 13.60
N HIS A 61 3.57 -11.22 14.23
CA HIS A 61 4.18 -11.46 15.54
C HIS A 61 3.14 -11.78 16.59
N PHE A 62 2.05 -11.01 16.67
CA PHE A 62 0.98 -11.26 17.64
C PHE A 62 0.22 -12.57 17.36
N VAL A 63 0.08 -12.97 16.09
CA VAL A 63 -0.46 -14.29 15.71
C VAL A 63 0.46 -15.41 16.22
N ILE A 64 1.78 -15.27 16.09
CA ILE A 64 2.76 -16.26 16.55
C ILE A 64 2.73 -16.39 18.08
N VAL A 65 2.68 -15.26 18.80
CA VAL A 65 2.62 -15.22 20.27
C VAL A 65 1.21 -15.53 20.81
N ARG A 66 0.21 -15.70 19.93
CA ARG A 66 -1.20 -15.96 20.26
C ARG A 66 -1.84 -14.93 21.18
N GLN A 67 -1.41 -13.68 21.07
CA GLN A 67 -1.94 -12.56 21.84
C GLN A 67 -2.74 -11.62 20.94
N PHE A 68 -3.76 -10.97 21.51
CA PHE A 68 -4.61 -10.08 20.75
C PHE A 68 -3.94 -8.70 20.54
N PRO A 69 -3.72 -8.26 19.29
CA PRO A 69 -2.99 -7.02 19.00
C PRO A 69 -3.86 -5.76 19.12
N LEU A 70 -4.40 -5.45 20.32
CA LEU A 70 -5.30 -4.31 20.53
C LEU A 70 -4.71 -2.98 20.02
N TYR A 71 -3.44 -2.71 20.36
CA TYR A 71 -2.77 -1.48 19.95
C TYR A 71 -2.63 -1.36 18.42
N VAL A 72 -2.21 -2.44 17.74
CA VAL A 72 -2.01 -2.44 16.29
C VAL A 72 -3.35 -2.33 15.56
N LEU A 73 -4.36 -3.08 16.00
CA LEU A 73 -5.70 -3.01 15.42
C LEU A 73 -6.36 -1.65 15.69
N GLY A 74 -6.17 -1.08 16.87
CA GLY A 74 -6.63 0.27 17.20
C GLY A 74 -5.98 1.33 16.30
N ALA A 75 -4.66 1.29 16.11
CA ALA A 75 -3.95 2.23 15.25
C ALA A 75 -4.33 2.08 13.75
N LEU A 76 -4.40 0.84 13.25
CA LEU A 76 -4.84 0.55 11.88
C LEU A 76 -6.32 0.87 11.66
N GLY A 77 -7.15 0.62 12.67
CA GLY A 77 -8.58 0.91 12.66
C GLY A 77 -8.87 2.40 12.70
N LEU A 78 -8.20 3.15 13.57
CA LEU A 78 -8.33 4.61 13.64
C LEU A 78 -7.86 5.27 12.35
N SER A 79 -6.69 4.88 11.83
CA SER A 79 -6.20 5.41 10.55
C SER A 79 -7.10 5.05 9.38
N GLY A 80 -7.65 3.83 9.35
CA GLY A 80 -8.67 3.41 8.39
C GLY A 80 -9.98 4.20 8.54
N ALA A 81 -10.46 4.42 9.75
CA ALA A 81 -11.68 5.18 9.99
C ALA A 81 -11.54 6.65 9.57
N LEU A 82 -10.37 7.27 9.76
CA LEU A 82 -10.13 8.65 9.36
C LEU A 82 -9.93 8.78 7.85
N TRP A 83 -9.04 7.96 7.28
CA TRP A 83 -8.52 8.17 5.91
C TRP A 83 -8.85 7.04 4.93
N GLY A 84 -9.47 5.97 5.39
CA GLY A 84 -9.68 4.76 4.62
C GLY A 84 -8.34 4.21 4.13
N ARG A 85 -8.28 3.90 2.84
CA ARG A 85 -7.06 3.41 2.18
C ARG A 85 -6.18 4.52 1.59
N ALA A 86 -6.40 5.79 1.94
CA ALA A 86 -5.55 6.90 1.48
C ALA A 86 -4.06 6.74 1.81
N PRO A 87 -3.66 6.18 2.97
CA PRO A 87 -2.25 6.05 3.28
C PRO A 87 -1.46 5.21 2.27
N CYS A 88 -2.07 4.16 1.69
CA CYS A 88 -1.46 3.40 0.58
C CYS A 88 -1.24 4.23 -0.71
N GLY A 89 -2.05 5.26 -0.92
CA GLY A 89 -1.98 6.11 -2.11
C GLY A 89 -0.98 7.25 -2.00
N TRP A 90 -0.77 7.76 -0.78
CA TRP A 90 0.01 8.97 -0.48
C TRP A 90 1.32 8.68 0.25
N HIS A 91 1.33 7.78 1.24
CA HIS A 91 2.49 7.51 2.10
C HIS A 91 3.26 6.25 1.71
N GLY A 92 2.70 5.36 0.89
CA GLY A 92 3.34 4.11 0.51
C GLY A 92 4.55 4.27 -0.43
N PRO A 93 5.80 4.04 0.02
CA PRO A 93 7.00 4.20 -0.82
C PRO A 93 7.02 3.16 -1.95
N PHE A 94 6.66 1.91 -1.65
CA PHE A 94 6.59 0.86 -2.66
C PHE A 94 5.54 1.13 -3.75
N GLY A 95 4.41 1.72 -3.38
CA GLY A 95 3.40 2.13 -4.36
C GLY A 95 3.86 3.28 -5.26
N ALA A 96 4.70 4.18 -4.73
CA ALA A 96 5.34 5.23 -5.51
C ALA A 96 6.38 4.65 -6.48
N PHE A 97 7.18 3.68 -6.01
CA PHE A 97 8.13 2.95 -6.84
C PHE A 97 7.44 2.23 -8.01
N GLN A 98 6.30 1.57 -7.77
CA GLN A 98 5.50 0.96 -8.84
C GLN A 98 4.92 1.98 -9.82
N ASP A 99 4.49 3.16 -9.35
CA ASP A 99 4.05 4.25 -10.23
C ASP A 99 5.20 4.78 -11.10
N MET A 100 6.44 4.74 -10.59
CA MET A 100 7.65 5.13 -11.34
C MET A 100 8.03 4.09 -12.39
N LEU A 101 8.02 2.80 -12.03
CA LEU A 101 8.25 1.70 -12.97
C LEU A 101 7.23 1.69 -14.11
N HIS A 102 5.98 2.06 -13.84
CA HIS A 102 4.97 2.16 -14.89
C HIS A 102 5.23 3.30 -15.88
N LYS A 103 6.18 4.22 -15.64
CA LYS A 103 6.59 5.23 -16.64
C LYS A 103 7.60 4.69 -17.65
N VAL A 104 8.27 3.57 -17.36
CA VAL A 104 9.21 2.92 -18.27
C VAL A 104 8.48 2.52 -19.56
N PRO A 105 9.05 2.77 -20.76
CA PRO A 105 8.41 2.40 -22.02
C PRO A 105 8.16 0.88 -22.07
N GLY A 106 6.97 0.49 -22.52
CA GLY A 106 6.54 -0.91 -22.57
C GLY A 106 5.03 -1.05 -22.79
N PRO A 107 4.51 -2.27 -23.02
CA PRO A 107 3.09 -2.48 -23.26
C PRO A 107 2.28 -2.07 -22.01
N LYS A 108 1.31 -1.16 -22.16
CA LYS A 108 0.50 -0.65 -21.04
C LYS A 108 -0.89 -1.29 -21.05
N LEU A 109 -1.12 -2.21 -20.13
CA LEU A 109 -2.42 -2.89 -20.01
C LEU A 109 -3.27 -2.24 -18.90
N ARG A 110 -4.46 -1.77 -19.27
CA ARG A 110 -5.46 -1.30 -18.29
C ARG A 110 -6.32 -2.47 -17.83
N VAL A 111 -5.91 -3.09 -16.73
CA VAL A 111 -6.68 -4.20 -16.14
C VAL A 111 -7.79 -3.66 -15.23
N ARG A 112 -9.00 -4.23 -15.32
CA ARG A 112 -10.10 -3.98 -14.38
C ARG A 112 -9.82 -4.71 -13.06
N ASP A 113 -10.23 -4.16 -11.93
CA ASP A 113 -10.04 -4.78 -10.61
C ASP A 113 -10.99 -5.96 -10.34
N ARG A 114 -10.90 -7.04 -11.13
CA ARG A 114 -11.70 -8.28 -10.95
C ARG A 114 -11.12 -9.17 -9.86
N HIS A 115 -9.79 -9.29 -9.83
CA HIS A 115 -9.05 -10.17 -8.91
C HIS A 115 -8.63 -9.46 -7.62
N GLY A 116 -9.31 -8.38 -7.25
CA GLY A 116 -9.04 -7.63 -6.02
C GLY A 116 -9.29 -8.43 -4.73
N TRP A 117 -9.85 -9.64 -4.83
CA TRP A 117 -10.07 -10.55 -3.70
C TRP A 117 -8.81 -11.32 -3.27
N ILE A 118 -7.82 -11.49 -4.16
CA ILE A 118 -6.59 -12.25 -3.90
C ILE A 118 -5.86 -11.72 -2.66
N ARG A 119 -5.87 -10.40 -2.43
CA ARG A 119 -5.20 -9.79 -1.25
C ARG A 119 -5.81 -10.25 0.08
N TYR A 120 -7.08 -10.61 0.11
CA TYR A 120 -7.72 -11.17 1.31
C TYR A 120 -7.29 -12.61 1.53
N VAL A 121 -7.07 -13.38 0.46
CA VAL A 121 -6.46 -14.72 0.55
C VAL A 121 -5.04 -14.61 1.07
N VAL A 122 -4.24 -13.67 0.54
CA VAL A 122 -2.88 -13.42 1.04
C VAL A 122 -2.90 -13.00 2.51
N LEU A 123 -3.83 -12.13 2.92
CA LEU A 123 -4.01 -11.76 4.33
C LEU A 123 -4.36 -13.00 5.18
N LEU A 124 -5.42 -13.73 4.84
CA LEU A 124 -5.88 -14.88 5.61
C LEU A 124 -4.79 -15.95 5.70
N VAL A 125 -4.27 -16.40 4.56
CA VAL A 125 -3.36 -17.54 4.48
C VAL A 125 -1.95 -17.16 4.95
N LEU A 126 -1.36 -16.11 4.38
CA LEU A 126 0.06 -15.82 4.58
C LEU A 126 0.36 -14.99 5.84
N VAL A 127 -0.62 -14.24 6.35
CA VAL A 127 -0.47 -13.42 7.57
C VAL A 127 -1.05 -14.12 8.80
N PHE A 128 -2.17 -14.85 8.69
CA PHE A 128 -2.80 -15.52 9.83
C PHE A 128 -2.55 -17.03 9.87
N VAL A 129 -3.01 -17.79 8.87
CA VAL A 129 -3.02 -19.27 8.91
C VAL A 129 -1.60 -19.85 8.98
N ILE A 130 -0.72 -19.52 8.05
CA ILE A 130 0.61 -20.14 8.01
C ILE A 130 1.45 -19.76 9.26
N PRO A 131 1.56 -18.48 9.67
CA PRO A 131 2.32 -18.11 10.86
C PRO A 131 1.79 -18.74 12.15
N TRP A 132 0.48 -19.01 12.24
CA TRP A 132 -0.12 -19.70 13.37
C TRP A 132 0.43 -21.13 13.56
N PHE A 133 0.67 -21.85 12.47
CA PHE A 133 1.19 -23.22 12.51
C PHE A 133 2.72 -23.26 12.57
N THR A 134 3.40 -22.44 11.76
CA THR A 134 4.85 -22.53 11.62
C THR A 134 5.62 -21.66 12.62
N LEU A 135 4.92 -20.84 13.41
CA LEU A 135 5.49 -19.88 14.36
C LEU A 135 6.53 -18.93 13.73
N ALA A 136 6.33 -18.59 12.45
CA ALA A 136 7.26 -17.78 11.67
C ALA A 136 6.54 -16.77 10.77
N PRO A 137 7.07 -15.54 10.59
CA PRO A 137 6.39 -14.51 9.81
C PRO A 137 6.62 -14.69 8.30
N TRP A 138 5.84 -15.57 7.68
CA TRP A 138 5.98 -15.95 6.26
C TRP A 138 5.83 -14.79 5.27
N PHE A 139 4.82 -13.94 5.43
CA PHE A 139 4.71 -12.73 4.61
C PHE A 139 5.98 -11.87 4.67
N CYS A 140 6.56 -11.60 5.85
CA CYS A 140 7.81 -10.86 5.95
C CYS A 140 8.98 -11.54 5.20
N LYS A 141 9.04 -12.88 5.18
CA LYS A 141 10.06 -13.63 4.43
C LYS A 141 9.92 -13.51 2.90
N LEU A 142 8.69 -13.33 2.40
CA LEU A 142 8.38 -13.25 0.96
C LEU A 142 8.08 -11.83 0.47
N CYS A 143 8.08 -10.83 1.35
CA CYS A 143 7.66 -9.47 1.02
C CYS A 143 8.60 -8.83 -0.01
N PRO A 144 8.12 -8.46 -1.22
CA PRO A 144 8.96 -7.84 -2.26
C PRO A 144 9.58 -6.53 -1.79
N GLN A 145 8.83 -5.75 -1.01
CA GLN A 145 9.34 -4.52 -0.43
C GLN A 145 10.48 -4.78 0.55
N GLY A 146 10.35 -5.81 1.40
CA GLY A 146 11.43 -6.21 2.31
C GLY A 146 12.67 -6.70 1.57
N THR A 147 12.51 -7.35 0.41
CA THR A 147 13.63 -7.75 -0.45
C THR A 147 14.42 -6.54 -0.95
N ILE A 148 13.75 -5.48 -1.43
CA ILE A 148 14.42 -4.25 -1.89
C ILE A 148 15.04 -3.48 -0.72
N GLU A 149 14.25 -3.21 0.33
CA GLU A 149 14.64 -2.27 1.40
C GLU A 149 15.64 -2.88 2.40
N ALA A 150 15.57 -4.19 2.65
CA ALA A 150 16.39 -4.84 3.67
C ALA A 150 17.18 -6.02 3.09
N GLY A 151 16.53 -6.92 2.35
CA GLY A 151 17.14 -8.17 1.91
C GLY A 151 18.39 -8.00 1.07
N ILE A 152 18.34 -7.15 0.04
CA ILE A 152 19.49 -6.88 -0.85
C ILE A 152 20.59 -6.11 -0.10
N PRO A 153 20.31 -4.98 0.59
CA PRO A 153 21.34 -4.27 1.36
C PRO A 153 22.05 -5.13 2.41
N TRP A 154 21.32 -5.96 3.18
CA TRP A 154 21.93 -6.81 4.21
C TRP A 154 22.86 -7.87 3.62
N VAL A 155 22.54 -8.43 2.46
CA VAL A 155 23.43 -9.35 1.74
C VAL A 155 24.71 -8.63 1.30
N PHE A 156 24.65 -7.37 0.87
CA PHE A 156 25.86 -6.63 0.51
C PHE A 156 26.70 -6.22 1.74
N ILE A 157 26.06 -5.85 2.85
CA ILE A 157 26.76 -5.33 4.04
C ILE A 157 27.37 -6.47 4.87
N ASP A 158 26.58 -7.50 5.20
CA ASP A 158 26.97 -8.50 6.20
C ASP A 158 27.40 -9.83 5.55
N PRO A 159 28.68 -10.24 5.69
CA PRO A 159 29.17 -11.50 5.15
C PRO A 159 28.52 -12.74 5.79
N ALA A 160 28.02 -12.67 7.02
CA ALA A 160 27.34 -13.79 7.68
C ALA A 160 25.97 -14.08 7.02
N ILE A 161 25.25 -13.04 6.60
CA ILE A 161 23.98 -13.18 5.87
C ILE A 161 24.21 -13.72 4.46
N ARG A 162 25.35 -13.38 3.83
CA ARG A 162 25.75 -13.95 2.52
C ARG A 162 25.95 -15.47 2.60
N ALA A 163 26.57 -15.95 3.67
CA ALA A 163 26.78 -17.39 3.87
C ALA A 163 25.45 -18.16 4.05
N GLN A 164 24.38 -17.48 4.46
CA GLN A 164 23.05 -18.06 4.67
C GLN A 164 22.12 -17.89 3.46
N ILE A 165 22.65 -17.54 2.27
CA ILE A 165 21.85 -17.47 1.05
C ILE A 165 21.36 -18.87 0.69
N GLY A 166 20.07 -19.11 0.96
CA GLY A 166 19.38 -20.33 0.58
C GLY A 166 18.35 -20.11 -0.54
N TRP A 167 17.63 -21.18 -0.88
CA TRP A 167 16.58 -21.17 -1.90
C TRP A 167 15.48 -20.13 -1.64
N LEU A 168 15.16 -19.85 -0.37
CA LEU A 168 14.18 -18.82 0.02
C LEU A 168 14.59 -17.42 -0.43
N PHE A 169 15.89 -17.11 -0.45
CA PHE A 169 16.40 -15.82 -0.92
C PHE A 169 16.15 -15.66 -2.43
N TRP A 170 16.45 -16.70 -3.20
CA TRP A 170 16.19 -16.69 -4.64
C TRP A 170 14.69 -16.66 -4.97
N LEU A 171 13.86 -17.35 -4.20
CA LEU A 171 12.40 -17.28 -4.36
C LEU A 171 11.88 -15.85 -4.16
N LYS A 172 12.27 -15.15 -3.09
CA LYS A 172 11.80 -13.77 -2.85
C LYS A 172 12.35 -12.78 -3.88
N VAL A 173 13.56 -12.99 -4.41
CA VAL A 173 14.12 -12.19 -5.51
C VAL A 173 13.35 -12.47 -6.81
N GLY A 174 13.06 -13.72 -7.13
CA GLY A 174 12.22 -14.09 -8.28
C GLY A 174 10.83 -13.46 -8.20
N LEU A 175 10.18 -13.54 -7.03
CA LEU A 175 8.89 -12.90 -6.81
C LEU A 175 8.99 -11.38 -7.02
N LEU A 176 10.04 -10.74 -6.48
CA LEU A 176 10.31 -9.32 -6.67
C LEU A 176 10.42 -8.97 -8.17
N LEU A 177 11.20 -9.72 -8.95
CA LEU A 177 11.38 -9.50 -10.38
C LEU A 177 10.06 -9.63 -11.15
N VAL A 178 9.25 -10.65 -10.85
CA VAL A 178 7.91 -10.82 -11.43
C VAL A 178 7.00 -9.64 -11.08
N MET A 179 7.07 -9.15 -9.84
CA MET A 179 6.29 -7.98 -9.40
C MET A 179 6.76 -6.68 -10.05
N MET A 180 8.06 -6.51 -10.29
CA MET A 180 8.62 -5.35 -10.97
C MET A 180 8.29 -5.36 -12.45
N GLY A 181 8.46 -6.50 -13.13
CA GLY A 181 8.10 -6.67 -14.53
C GLY A 181 6.60 -6.42 -14.78
N SER A 182 5.74 -6.99 -13.92
CA SER A 182 4.30 -6.73 -13.99
C SER A 182 3.92 -5.28 -13.69
N ALA A 183 4.71 -4.54 -12.90
CA ALA A 183 4.47 -3.12 -12.62
C ALA A 183 4.75 -2.21 -13.83
N VAL A 184 5.63 -2.63 -14.74
CA VAL A 184 5.83 -1.93 -16.03
C VAL A 184 4.56 -2.00 -16.88
N VAL A 185 3.90 -3.17 -16.90
CA VAL A 185 2.70 -3.42 -17.73
C VAL A 185 1.41 -2.93 -17.08
N VAL A 186 1.25 -3.21 -15.79
CA VAL A 186 0.03 -2.96 -15.01
C VAL A 186 0.32 -1.94 -13.90
N ARG A 187 -0.60 -1.00 -13.68
CA ARG A 187 -0.46 -0.01 -12.58
C ARG A 187 -0.65 -0.68 -11.21
N ARG A 188 0.40 -0.63 -10.38
CA ARG A 188 0.42 -1.06 -8.96
C ARG A 188 -0.11 -2.49 -8.72
N PRO A 189 0.48 -3.54 -9.36
CA PRO A 189 -0.03 -4.91 -9.29
C PRO A 189 0.00 -5.47 -7.85
N PHE A 190 1.06 -5.19 -7.10
CA PHE A 190 1.17 -5.64 -5.70
C PHE A 190 0.11 -5.01 -4.80
N CYS A 191 -0.03 -3.68 -4.83
CA CYS A 191 -1.08 -3.01 -4.04
C CYS A 191 -2.48 -3.49 -4.45
N ARG A 192 -2.68 -3.89 -5.70
CA ARG A 192 -3.97 -4.36 -6.20
C ARG A 192 -4.30 -5.77 -5.71
N TRP A 193 -3.36 -6.71 -5.85
CA TRP A 193 -3.64 -8.14 -5.70
C TRP A 193 -2.97 -8.83 -4.51
N ALA A 194 -1.81 -8.38 -4.05
CA ALA A 194 -0.99 -9.15 -3.12
C ALA A 194 -0.74 -8.46 -1.76
N CYS A 195 -1.02 -7.15 -1.64
CA CYS A 195 -0.72 -6.41 -0.42
C CYS A 195 -1.76 -6.68 0.70
N PRO A 196 -1.39 -7.35 1.80
CA PRO A 196 -2.32 -7.67 2.89
C PRO A 196 -2.76 -6.41 3.66
N LEU A 197 -1.88 -5.40 3.80
CA LEU A 197 -2.24 -4.12 4.41
C LEU A 197 -3.36 -3.42 3.62
N GLY A 198 -3.35 -3.59 2.29
CA GLY A 198 -4.43 -3.12 1.43
C GLY A 198 -5.76 -3.81 1.71
N ALA A 199 -5.74 -5.09 2.11
CA ALA A 199 -6.93 -5.84 2.50
C ALA A 199 -7.50 -5.34 3.83
N VAL A 200 -6.65 -5.00 4.80
CA VAL A 200 -7.05 -4.45 6.11
C VAL A 200 -7.79 -3.12 5.96
N TRP A 201 -7.28 -2.19 5.14
CA TRP A 201 -7.90 -0.87 4.95
C TRP A 201 -8.98 -0.80 3.88
N SER A 202 -9.14 -1.84 3.06
CA SER A 202 -10.14 -1.86 2.00
C SER A 202 -11.59 -1.69 2.49
N PRO A 203 -12.05 -2.39 3.55
CA PRO A 203 -13.39 -2.22 4.11
C PRO A 203 -13.66 -0.80 4.61
N PHE A 204 -12.64 -0.15 5.17
CA PHE A 204 -12.75 1.20 5.70
C PHE A 204 -13.10 2.24 4.64
N ASN A 205 -12.87 1.99 3.35
CA ASN A 205 -13.29 2.91 2.30
C ASN A 205 -14.80 3.19 2.30
N LYS A 206 -15.65 2.29 2.81
CA LYS A 206 -17.10 2.53 2.88
C LYS A 206 -17.51 3.42 4.05
N VAL A 207 -16.75 3.37 5.15
CA VAL A 207 -17.10 4.01 6.43
C VAL A 207 -16.25 5.23 6.76
N SER A 208 -15.08 5.38 6.12
CA SER A 208 -14.10 6.40 6.46
C SER A 208 -14.66 7.81 6.41
N ALA A 209 -14.13 8.70 7.25
CA ALA A 209 -14.49 10.12 7.26
C ALA A 209 -14.19 10.77 5.90
N LEU A 210 -13.04 10.44 5.31
CA LEU A 210 -12.77 10.80 3.92
C LEU A 210 -13.72 10.02 2.99
N ARG A 211 -14.62 10.67 2.25
CA ARG A 211 -15.49 9.99 1.26
C ARG A 211 -15.41 10.66 -0.10
N LEU A 212 -15.52 9.84 -1.15
CA LEU A 212 -15.74 10.34 -2.51
C LEU A 212 -17.23 10.46 -2.76
N GLU A 213 -17.67 11.63 -3.17
CA GLU A 213 -19.04 11.92 -3.54
C GLU A 213 -19.10 12.31 -5.02
N VAL A 214 -20.22 11.96 -5.65
CA VAL A 214 -20.50 12.22 -7.06
C VAL A 214 -21.77 13.04 -7.13
N ASP A 215 -21.65 14.28 -7.58
CA ASP A 215 -22.79 15.11 -7.96
C ASP A 215 -23.33 14.60 -9.30
N LYS A 216 -24.46 13.88 -9.24
CA LYS A 216 -25.10 13.31 -10.44
C LYS A 216 -25.61 14.39 -11.40
N GLY A 217 -26.00 15.57 -10.91
CA GLY A 217 -26.45 16.68 -11.74
C GLY A 217 -25.32 17.29 -12.58
N ARG A 218 -24.09 17.30 -12.05
CA ARG A 218 -22.90 17.77 -12.78
C ARG A 218 -22.18 16.68 -13.57
N CYS A 219 -22.50 15.41 -13.35
CA CYS A 219 -21.81 14.29 -13.97
C CYS A 219 -22.39 14.01 -15.37
N LYS A 220 -21.57 14.20 -16.41
CA LYS A 220 -21.96 13.91 -17.82
C LYS A 220 -21.59 12.48 -18.28
N GLY A 221 -21.14 11.60 -17.39
CA GLY A 221 -20.80 10.22 -17.77
C GLY A 221 -19.58 10.03 -18.69
N CYS A 222 -18.71 11.05 -18.85
CA CYS A 222 -17.62 11.06 -19.84
C CYS A 222 -16.49 10.03 -19.66
N GLY A 223 -16.49 9.22 -18.60
CA GLY A 223 -15.49 8.14 -18.41
C GLY A 223 -14.08 8.55 -17.98
N LEU A 224 -13.67 9.81 -18.13
CA LEU A 224 -12.31 10.32 -17.83
C LEU A 224 -11.81 9.98 -16.40
N CYS A 225 -12.71 9.99 -15.42
CA CYS A 225 -12.37 9.62 -14.04
C CYS A 225 -11.92 8.15 -13.90
N GLY A 226 -12.44 7.25 -14.73
CA GLY A 226 -12.03 5.85 -14.77
C GLY A 226 -10.67 5.66 -15.44
N GLU A 227 -10.40 6.44 -16.49
CA GLU A 227 -9.09 6.43 -17.17
C GLU A 227 -7.95 6.92 -16.28
N ALA A 228 -8.22 7.97 -15.50
CA ALA A 228 -7.28 8.54 -14.55
C ALA A 228 -7.02 7.62 -13.34
N CYS A 229 -7.89 6.64 -13.09
CA CYS A 229 -7.82 5.76 -11.93
C CYS A 229 -6.70 4.71 -12.09
N PRO A 230 -5.66 4.71 -11.24
CA PRO A 230 -4.59 3.70 -11.31
C PRO A 230 -5.07 2.30 -10.92
N MET A 231 -6.20 2.20 -10.21
CA MET A 231 -6.77 0.94 -9.73
C MET A 231 -7.81 0.35 -10.70
N GLY A 232 -8.09 0.98 -11.85
CA GLY A 232 -9.05 0.44 -12.83
C GLY A 232 -10.51 0.49 -12.38
N ILE A 233 -10.83 1.31 -11.38
CA ILE A 233 -12.18 1.53 -10.85
C ILE A 233 -12.90 2.54 -11.75
N VAL A 234 -14.23 2.53 -11.78
CA VAL A 234 -15.07 3.55 -12.41
C VAL A 234 -15.69 4.42 -11.30
N PRO A 235 -15.05 5.55 -10.90
CA PRO A 235 -15.40 6.26 -9.67
C PRO A 235 -16.80 6.89 -9.68
N HIS A 236 -17.32 7.28 -10.85
CA HIS A 236 -18.67 7.85 -10.95
C HIS A 236 -19.79 6.81 -10.77
N LYS A 237 -19.52 5.52 -11.03
CA LYS A 237 -20.48 4.42 -10.80
C LYS A 237 -20.30 3.76 -9.43
N SER A 238 -19.05 3.62 -9.00
CA SER A 238 -18.67 2.94 -7.75
C SER A 238 -17.76 3.83 -6.90
N PRO A 239 -18.27 4.98 -6.42
CA PRO A 239 -17.52 5.78 -5.47
C PRO A 239 -17.22 4.91 -4.23
N ASN A 240 -16.07 5.13 -3.60
CA ASN A 240 -15.69 4.41 -2.37
C ASN A 240 -15.55 2.88 -2.51
N SER A 241 -15.27 2.38 -3.72
CA SER A 241 -14.91 0.97 -3.94
C SER A 241 -13.80 0.50 -2.98
N LEU A 242 -13.88 -0.77 -2.56
CA LEU A 242 -12.91 -1.40 -1.64
C LEU A 242 -11.47 -1.26 -2.14
N SER A 243 -11.24 -1.25 -3.45
CA SER A 243 -9.91 -1.14 -4.04
C SER A 243 -9.41 0.30 -4.24
N CYS A 244 -10.22 1.30 -3.89
CA CYS A 244 -9.85 2.70 -4.06
C CYS A 244 -8.75 3.09 -3.07
N ILE A 245 -7.60 3.53 -3.57
CA ILE A 245 -6.48 4.02 -2.73
C ILE A 245 -6.61 5.51 -2.38
N ARG A 246 -7.79 6.11 -2.59
CA ARG A 246 -8.10 7.53 -2.36
C ARG A 246 -7.01 8.51 -2.85
N CYS A 247 -6.50 8.25 -4.05
CA CYS A 247 -5.43 9.04 -4.64
C CYS A 247 -5.88 10.36 -5.27
N LEU A 248 -7.19 10.60 -5.34
CA LEU A 248 -7.85 11.81 -5.85
C LEU A 248 -7.51 12.22 -7.30
N ARG A 249 -6.86 11.35 -8.10
CA ARG A 249 -6.65 11.60 -9.54
C ARG A 249 -7.97 11.76 -10.30
N CYS A 250 -9.01 11.02 -9.90
CA CYS A 250 -10.34 11.11 -10.50
C CYS A 250 -11.02 12.47 -10.26
N VAL A 251 -10.79 13.09 -9.10
CA VAL A 251 -11.28 14.44 -8.78
C VAL A 251 -10.58 15.48 -9.66
N ARG A 252 -9.25 15.37 -9.81
CA ARG A 252 -8.47 16.29 -10.66
C ARG A 252 -8.80 16.17 -12.15
N ALA A 253 -9.06 14.95 -12.63
CA ALA A 253 -9.35 14.69 -14.03
C ALA A 253 -10.80 15.04 -14.43
N CYS A 254 -11.67 15.39 -13.48
CA CYS A 254 -13.07 15.68 -13.76
C CYS A 254 -13.24 17.13 -14.25
N PRO A 255 -13.64 17.37 -15.51
CA PRO A 255 -13.75 18.72 -16.06
C PRO A 255 -14.93 19.52 -15.46
N THR A 256 -16.01 18.83 -15.07
CA THR A 256 -17.22 19.46 -14.50
C THR A 256 -17.18 19.60 -12.98
N GLY A 257 -16.12 19.14 -12.32
CA GLY A 257 -16.02 19.13 -10.86
C GLY A 257 -17.12 18.31 -10.16
N ALA A 258 -17.68 17.31 -10.84
CA ALA A 258 -18.74 16.45 -10.31
C ALA A 258 -18.26 15.50 -9.20
N LEU A 259 -16.98 15.13 -9.21
CA LEU A 259 -16.36 14.30 -8.17
C LEU A 259 -15.74 15.20 -7.10
N LYS A 260 -16.15 15.00 -5.84
CA LYS A 260 -15.65 15.77 -4.70
C LYS A 260 -15.30 14.86 -3.53
N VAL A 261 -14.56 15.42 -2.59
CA VAL A 261 -14.25 14.79 -1.30
C VAL A 261 -15.14 15.42 -0.24
N ALA A 262 -15.88 14.58 0.47
CA ALA A 262 -16.60 14.91 1.70
C ALA A 262 -15.74 14.57 2.92
#